data_AF-A0A7C2XSU5-F1
#
_entry.id   AF-A0A7C2XSU5-F1
#
_cell.length_a   1.000
_cell.length_b   1.000
_cell.length_c   1.000
_cell.angle_alpha   90.00
_cell.angle_beta   90.00
_cell.angle_gamma   90.00
#
_symmetry.space_group_name_H-M   'P 1'
#
loop_
_entity.id
_entity.type
_entity.pdbx_description
1 polymer ?
#
loop_
_entity_poly.entity_id
_entity_poly.type
_entity_poly.pdbx_seq_one_letter_code
_entity_poly.pdbx_strand_id
1 'polypeptide(L)'
;MNYTDYAFGRFAADIAAVAQQYQLDLEGLEVELFTPGRQAIVVEAVGNQRFRVHINLEENRIIAVKQITPPLVKNAGEDPFAKYKSFMK
;
A
#
# COMPACT_ATOMS: atom_id res chain seq x y z
N MET A 1 -25.93 -4.19 -7.61
CA MET A 1 -25.53 -3.64 -6.30
C MET A 1 -24.01 -3.66 -6.26
N ASN A 2 -23.39 -2.49 -6.33
CA ASN A 2 -21.94 -2.36 -6.20
C ASN A 2 -21.58 -2.55 -4.73
N TYR A 3 -20.83 -3.62 -4.44
CA TYR A 3 -20.33 -3.93 -3.10
C TYR A 3 -19.24 -2.96 -2.61
N THR A 4 -18.92 -1.91 -3.38
CA THR A 4 -17.86 -0.95 -3.08
C THR A 4 -18.26 0.11 -2.05
N ASP A 5 -19.48 0.66 -2.06
CA ASP A 5 -19.74 1.88 -1.27
C ASP A 5 -19.82 1.68 0.26
N TYR A 6 -20.47 0.62 0.75
CA TYR A 6 -20.72 0.45 2.20
C TYR A 6 -19.53 -0.13 2.97
N ALA A 7 -18.65 -0.82 2.27
CA ALA A 7 -17.53 -1.51 2.86
C ALA A 7 -16.33 -0.53 3.02
N PHE A 8 -16.18 0.42 2.09
CA PHE A 8 -15.14 1.46 2.09
C PHE A 8 -15.11 2.33 3.35
N GLY A 9 -16.26 2.67 3.94
CA GLY A 9 -16.31 3.59 5.10
C GLY A 9 -15.59 3.06 6.34
N ARG A 10 -15.55 1.73 6.54
CA ARG A 10 -14.83 1.10 7.67
C ARG A 10 -13.42 0.67 7.27
N PHE A 11 -13.21 0.33 6.00
CA PHE A 11 -11.88 0.08 5.43
C PHE A 11 -10.98 1.31 5.48
N ALA A 12 -11.58 2.49 5.25
CA ALA A 12 -10.88 3.76 5.20
C ALA A 12 -10.14 4.05 6.50
N ALA A 13 -10.71 3.76 7.67
CA ALA A 13 -10.05 4.14 8.94
C ALA A 13 -8.76 3.34 9.19
N ASP A 14 -8.82 2.01 9.09
CA ASP A 14 -7.68 1.12 9.36
C ASP A 14 -6.58 1.30 8.30
N ILE A 15 -6.97 1.38 7.02
CA ILE A 15 -6.01 1.60 5.93
C ILE A 15 -5.49 3.04 5.95
N ALA A 16 -6.31 4.06 6.29
CA ALA A 16 -5.84 5.45 6.38
C ALA A 16 -4.83 5.66 7.50
N ALA A 17 -4.99 5.00 8.65
CA ALA A 17 -4.01 5.10 9.72
C ALA A 17 -2.62 4.63 9.23
N VAL A 18 -2.57 3.46 8.58
CA VAL A 18 -1.33 2.94 8.00
C VAL A 18 -0.85 3.79 6.83
N ALA A 19 -1.74 4.19 5.92
CA ALA A 19 -1.39 5.03 4.79
C ALA A 19 -0.79 6.36 5.23
N GLN A 20 -1.35 7.01 6.26
CA GLN A 20 -0.79 8.23 6.82
C GLN A 20 0.60 7.99 7.44
N GLN A 21 0.76 6.90 8.20
CA GLN A 21 2.04 6.55 8.84
C GLN A 21 3.16 6.28 7.82
N TYR A 22 2.83 5.61 6.72
CA TYR A 22 3.79 5.22 5.68
C TYR A 22 3.74 6.12 4.43
N GLN A 23 3.03 7.25 4.53
CA GLN A 23 2.84 8.25 3.48
C GLN A 23 2.32 7.64 2.16
N LEU A 24 1.44 6.63 2.24
CA LEU A 24 0.81 6.03 1.07
C LEU A 24 -0.22 6.99 0.46
N ASP A 25 -0.31 7.03 -0.87
CA ASP A 25 -1.31 7.83 -1.56
C ASP A 25 -2.71 7.20 -1.46
N LEU A 26 -3.50 7.67 -0.49
CA LEU A 26 -4.86 7.16 -0.23
C LEU A 26 -5.81 7.26 -1.41
N GLU A 27 -5.67 8.28 -2.25
CA GLU A 27 -6.57 8.49 -3.38
C GLU A 27 -6.24 7.55 -4.55
N GLY A 28 -4.95 7.20 -4.70
CA GLY A 28 -4.44 6.26 -5.71
C GLY A 28 -4.31 4.81 -5.23
N LEU A 29 -4.68 4.50 -3.98
CA LEU A 29 -4.53 3.17 -3.39
C LEU A 29 -5.64 2.21 -3.86
N GLU A 30 -5.24 1.12 -4.51
CA GLU A 30 -6.15 0.03 -4.85
C GLU A 30 -6.11 -1.06 -3.78
N VAL A 31 -7.24 -1.48 -3.23
CA VAL A 31 -7.29 -2.57 -2.23
C VAL A 31 -7.54 -3.91 -2.94
N GLU A 32 -6.55 -4.81 -2.91
CA GLU A 32 -6.66 -6.16 -3.48
C GLU A 32 -7.24 -7.17 -2.48
N LEU A 33 -6.87 -7.06 -1.21
CA LEU A 33 -7.36 -7.93 -0.14
C LEU A 33 -7.54 -7.14 1.15
N PHE A 34 -8.62 -7.40 1.87
CA PHE A 34 -8.84 -6.81 3.18
C PHE A 34 -9.48 -7.81 4.13
N THR A 35 -8.85 -8.00 5.27
CA THR A 35 -9.39 -8.74 6.42
C THR A 35 -9.38 -7.78 7.61
N PRO A 36 -10.56 -7.28 8.03
CA PRO A 36 -10.65 -6.26 9.08
C PRO A 36 -9.90 -6.67 10.34
N GLY A 37 -9.11 -5.74 10.89
CA GLY A 37 -8.31 -5.97 12.10
C GLY A 37 -7.34 -7.15 12.00
N ARG A 38 -6.91 -7.55 10.79
CA ARG A 38 -5.89 -8.59 10.58
C ARG A 38 -4.86 -8.17 9.53
N GLN A 39 -5.27 -8.11 8.27
CA GLN A 39 -4.35 -7.83 7.18
C GLN A 39 -5.02 -7.12 6.01
N ALA A 40 -4.25 -6.35 5.26
CA ALA A 40 -4.63 -5.81 3.97
C ALA A 40 -3.52 -6.03 2.95
N ILE A 41 -3.90 -6.17 1.69
CA ILE A 41 -3.01 -6.08 0.54
C ILE A 41 -3.54 -4.94 -0.30
N VAL A 42 -2.69 -3.93 -0.49
CA VAL A 42 -3.00 -2.76 -1.29
C VAL A 42 -1.96 -2.60 -2.39
N VAL A 43 -2.35 -1.95 -3.48
CA VAL A 43 -1.46 -1.60 -4.58
C VAL A 43 -1.37 -0.10 -4.63
N GLU A 44 -0.15 0.40 -4.45
CA GLU A 44 0.18 1.81 -4.57
C GLU A 44 0.89 2.07 -5.90
N ALA A 45 0.53 3.16 -6.58
CA ALA A 45 1.28 3.67 -7.72
C ALA A 45 2.21 4.81 -7.26
N VAL A 46 3.50 4.67 -7.51
CA VAL A 46 4.51 5.72 -7.27
C VAL A 46 5.20 6.00 -8.60
N GLY A 47 4.87 7.13 -9.22
CA GLY A 47 5.30 7.45 -10.59
C GLY A 47 4.81 6.38 -11.58
N ASN A 48 5.72 5.81 -12.37
CA ASN A 48 5.40 4.75 -13.35
C ASN A 48 5.50 3.33 -12.77
N GLN A 49 5.61 3.19 -11.45
CA GLN A 49 5.82 1.91 -10.78
C GLN A 49 4.64 1.61 -9.86
N ARG A 50 4.27 0.33 -9.80
CA ARG A 50 3.24 -0.16 -8.90
C ARG A 50 3.87 -1.10 -7.89
N PHE A 51 3.45 -0.96 -6.65
CA PHE A 51 3.93 -1.71 -5.51
C PHE A 51 2.75 -2.37 -4.82
N ARG A 52 2.82 -3.68 -4.65
CA ARG A 52 1.93 -4.43 -3.78
C ARG A 52 2.48 -4.36 -2.36
N VAL A 53 1.72 -3.71 -1.49
CA VAL A 53 2.03 -3.46 -0.09
C VAL A 53 1.16 -4.39 0.76
N HIS A 54 1.81 -5.25 1.53
CA HIS A 54 1.17 -6.10 2.52
C HIS A 54 1.21 -5.40 3.88
N ILE A 55 0.04 -5.25 4.48
CA ILE A 55 -0.18 -4.52 5.72
C ILE A 55 -0.70 -5.51 6.76
N ASN A 56 -0.08 -5.54 7.94
CA ASN A 56 -0.68 -6.10 9.14
C ASN A 56 -1.48 -4.98 9.85
N LEU A 57 -2.79 -5.16 9.95
CA LEU A 57 -3.70 -4.19 10.57
C LEU A 57 -3.79 -4.37 12.10
N GLU A 58 -3.44 -5.54 12.65
CA GLU A 58 -3.33 -5.72 14.12
C GLU A 58 -2.15 -4.92 14.68
N GLU A 59 -1.05 -4.92 13.93
CA GLU A 59 0.19 -4.24 14.31
C GLU A 59 0.33 -2.84 13.67
N ASN A 60 -0.65 -2.42 12.86
CA ASN A 60 -0.62 -1.17 12.08
C ASN A 60 0.71 -0.94 11.33
N ARG A 61 1.21 -1.98 10.66
CA ARG A 61 2.53 -1.93 10.00
C ARG A 61 2.53 -2.56 8.62
N ILE A 62 3.40 -2.06 7.75
CA ILE A 62 3.75 -2.73 6.49
C ILE A 62 4.68 -3.91 6.82
N ILE A 63 4.30 -5.11 6.37
CA ILE A 63 5.07 -6.33 6.57
C ILE A 63 5.85 -6.77 5.33
N ALA A 64 5.40 -6.37 4.14
CA ALA A 64 6.12 -6.63 2.90
C ALA A 64 5.73 -5.63 1.81
N VAL A 65 6.67 -5.30 0.94
CA VAL A 65 6.41 -4.53 -0.28
C VAL A 65 7.04 -5.27 -1.45
N LYS A 66 6.29 -5.43 -2.53
CA LYS A 66 6.73 -6.05 -3.77
C LYS A 66 6.43 -5.13 -4.93
N GLN A 67 7.45 -4.78 -5.70
CA GLN A 67 7.25 -4.13 -6.98
C GLN A 67 6.59 -5.12 -7.95
N ILE A 68 5.46 -4.74 -8.55
CA ILE A 68 4.72 -5.56 -9.51
C ILE A 68 4.91 -5.08 -10.96
N THR A 69 5.27 -3.81 -11.16
CA THR A 69 5.66 -3.31 -12.48
C THR A 69 7.08 -3.77 -12.81
N PRO A 70 7.35 -4.32 -14.02
CA PRO A 70 8.71 -4.61 -14.46
C PRO A 70 9.59 -3.34 -14.35
N PRO A 71 10.87 -3.46 -13.95
CA PRO A 71 11.75 -2.30 -13.91
C PRO A 71 11.87 -1.71 -15.32
N LEU A 72 11.27 -0.54 -15.53
CA LEU A 72 11.50 0.28 -16.71
C LEU A 72 12.99 0.62 -16.71
N VAL A 73 13.71 0.06 -17.69
CA VAL A 73 15.11 0.28 -18.06
C VAL A 73 15.87 1.18 -17.08
N LYS A 74 16.76 0.59 -16.27
CA LYS A 74 17.72 1.22 -15.34
C LYS A 74 17.89 2.73 -15.57
N ASN A 75 17.00 3.55 -15.02
CA ASN A 75 17.34 4.93 -14.71
C ASN A 75 18.28 4.81 -13.50
N ALA A 76 19.58 4.92 -13.79
CA ALA A 76 20.63 4.77 -12.82
C ALA A 76 20.48 5.85 -11.73
N GLY A 77 19.92 5.49 -10.57
CA GLY A 77 20.02 6.33 -9.39
C GLY A 77 18.90 6.20 -8.36
N GLU A 78 17.66 5.94 -8.77
CA GLU A 78 16.52 5.94 -7.84
C GLU A 78 16.19 4.51 -7.39
N ASP A 79 16.39 4.25 -6.10
CA ASP A 79 15.92 3.03 -5.46
C ASP A 79 14.38 3.07 -5.36
N PRO A 80 13.65 2.21 -6.07
CA PRO A 80 12.19 2.19 -6.07
C PRO A 80 11.61 1.92 -4.68
N PHE A 81 12.40 1.36 -3.77
CA PHE A 81 12.00 1.09 -2.39
C PHE A 81 12.46 2.17 -1.41
N ALA A 82 13.10 3.27 -1.85
CA ALA A 82 13.64 4.31 -0.97
C ALA A 82 12.61 4.81 0.04
N LYS A 83 11.37 5.04 -0.41
CA LYS A 83 10.23 5.43 0.44
C LYS A 83 10.01 4.44 1.58
N TYR A 84 9.93 3.15 1.27
CA TYR A 84 9.59 2.12 2.26
C TYR A 84 10.75 1.78 3.19
N LYS A 85 12.00 1.89 2.71
CA LYS A 85 13.21 1.65 3.52
C LYS A 85 13.30 2.57 4.74
N SER A 86 12.80 3.80 4.65
CA SER A 86 12.75 4.71 5.80
C SER A 86 11.88 4.20 6.96
N PHE A 87 10.93 3.31 6.67
CA PHE A 87 9.97 2.79 7.64
C PHE A 87 10.17 1.31 8.00
N MET A 88 11.05 0.61 7.28
CA MET A 88 11.42 -0.79 7.53
C MET A 88 12.81 -0.82 8.19
N LYS A 89 12.84 -0.81 9.52
CA LYS A 89 14.06 -1.07 10.31
C LYS A 89 14.09 -2.50 10.82
#